data_AF-A0A355X989-F1
#
_entry.id   AF-A0A355X989-F1
#
_cell.length_a   1.000
_cell.length_b   1.000
_cell.length_c   1.000
_cell.angle_alpha   90.00
_cell.angle_beta   90.00
_cell.angle_gamma   90.00
#
_symmetry.space_group_name_H-M   'P 1'
#
loop_
_entity.id
_entity.type
_entity.pdbx_description
1 polymer ?
#
loop_
_entity_poly.entity_id
_entity_poly.type
_entity_poly.pdbx_seq_one_letter_code
_entity_poly.pdbx_strand_id
1 'polypeptide(L)'
;MPKITAGETKGLLIKYVIKIAVSTVLSIVVLNMLCSFIILKLDLDLSVLQYAGTGICIASSIIVAFVSTSGFKNNFLMLSIISVMPLLIYTVVNFCVNKTGTVFIIIKVCAILVCAFAVSLIKSSKKSR
;
A
#
# COMPACT_ATOMS: atom_id res chain seq x y z
N MET A 1 4.00 4.78 23.04
CA MET A 1 3.18 4.90 21.80
C MET A 1 2.27 6.11 21.90
N PRO A 2 2.40 7.09 20.98
CA PRO A 2 1.61 8.32 20.97
C PRO A 2 0.12 8.07 20.67
N LYS A 3 -0.76 8.88 21.27
CA LYS A 3 -2.19 8.99 20.95
C LYS A 3 -2.39 10.24 20.09
N ILE A 4 -3.26 10.17 19.09
CA ILE A 4 -3.70 11.36 18.36
C ILE A 4 -4.74 12.03 19.25
N THR A 5 -4.35 13.09 19.95
CA THR A 5 -5.22 13.98 20.73
C THR A 5 -5.09 15.40 20.14
N ALA A 6 -6.16 16.19 20.19
CA ALA A 6 -6.33 17.44 19.43
C ALA A 6 -5.33 18.60 19.74
N GLY A 7 -4.33 18.42 20.62
CA GLY A 7 -3.46 19.51 21.10
C GLY A 7 -2.02 19.54 20.54
N GLU A 8 -1.39 18.39 20.25
CA GLU A 8 0.05 18.33 19.90
C GLU A 8 0.34 17.36 18.74
N THR A 9 -0.38 17.53 17.63
CA THR A 9 -0.48 16.51 16.57
C THR A 9 0.32 16.81 15.30
N LYS A 10 0.80 18.04 15.09
CA LYS A 10 1.43 18.46 13.81
C LYS A 10 2.69 17.65 13.47
N GLY A 11 3.63 17.52 14.42
CA GLY A 11 4.88 16.77 14.20
C GLY A 11 4.65 15.27 13.99
N LEU A 12 3.62 14.72 14.63
CA LEU A 12 3.26 13.30 14.50
C LEU A 12 2.66 12.99 13.13
N LEU A 13 1.78 13.88 12.63
CA LEU A 13 1.17 13.77 11.31
C LEU A 13 2.20 13.95 10.19
N ILE A 14 3.14 14.90 10.33
CA ILE A 14 4.22 15.08 9.34
C ILE A 14 5.08 13.82 9.24
N LYS A 15 5.53 13.27 10.39
CA LYS A 15 6.29 12.02 10.41
C LYS A 15 5.51 10.87 9.77
N TYR A 16 4.21 10.83 9.99
CA TYR A 16 3.34 9.82 9.40
C TYR A 16 3.24 9.94 7.87
N VAL A 17 3.02 11.15 7.34
CA VAL A 17 2.98 11.40 5.89
C VAL A 17 4.30 11.02 5.22
N ILE A 18 5.43 11.42 5.80
CA ILE A 18 6.77 11.04 5.30
C ILE A 18 6.92 9.52 5.30
N LYS A 19 6.53 8.87 6.40
CA LYS A 19 6.61 7.41 6.52
C LYS A 19 5.78 6.69 5.47
N ILE A 20 4.58 7.17 5.17
CA ILE A 20 3.74 6.60 4.10
C ILE A 20 4.44 6.80 2.76
N ALA A 21 4.83 8.03 2.41
CA ALA A 21 5.43 8.34 1.12
C ALA A 21 6.68 7.49 0.85
N VAL A 22 7.60 7.41 1.82
CA VAL A 22 8.80 6.58 1.72
C VAL A 22 8.44 5.10 1.59
N SER A 23 7.53 4.60 2.43
CA SER A 23 7.12 3.19 2.39
C SER A 23 6.46 2.81 1.05
N THR A 24 5.64 3.69 0.48
CA THR A 24 4.98 3.45 -0.81
C THR A 24 6.00 3.38 -1.94
N VAL A 25 6.92 4.35 -2.03
CA VAL A 25 7.95 4.35 -3.08
C VAL A 25 8.86 3.13 -2.93
N LEU A 26 9.35 2.85 -1.71
CA LEU A 26 10.27 1.76 -1.46
C LEU A 26 9.64 0.39 -1.78
N SER A 27 8.39 0.18 -1.36
CA SER A 27 7.69 -1.10 -1.61
C SER A 27 7.45 -1.34 -3.09
N ILE A 28 6.97 -0.34 -3.84
CA ILE A 28 6.73 -0.47 -5.28
C ILE A 28 8.04 -0.72 -6.02
N VAL A 29 9.09 0.06 -5.75
CA VAL A 29 10.38 -0.07 -6.46
C VAL A 29 11.02 -1.43 -6.20
N VAL A 30 11.11 -1.85 -4.94
CA VAL A 30 11.73 -3.13 -4.57
C VAL A 30 10.94 -4.30 -5.16
N LEU A 31 9.61 -4.29 -5.05
CA LEU A 31 8.78 -5.37 -5.58
C LEU A 31 8.76 -5.41 -7.11
N ASN A 32 8.76 -4.26 -7.79
CA ASN A 32 8.93 -4.20 -9.25
C ASN A 32 10.29 -4.74 -9.68
N MET A 33 11.37 -4.38 -8.98
CA MET A 33 12.72 -4.84 -9.30
C MET A 33 12.83 -6.37 -9.15
N LEU A 34 12.32 -6.92 -8.03
CA LEU A 34 12.29 -8.36 -7.79
C LEU A 34 11.45 -9.08 -8.84
N CYS A 35 10.26 -8.56 -9.16
CA CYS A 35 9.37 -9.19 -10.12
C CYS A 35 9.94 -9.14 -11.54
N SER A 36 10.52 -8.01 -11.94
CA SER A 36 11.22 -7.87 -13.23
C SER A 36 12.38 -8.84 -13.34
N PHE A 37 13.19 -9.01 -12.28
CA PHE A 37 14.27 -9.98 -12.26
C PHE A 37 13.77 -11.42 -12.48
N ILE A 38 12.67 -11.80 -11.82
CA ILE A 38 12.06 -13.13 -11.98
C ILE A 38 11.53 -13.33 -13.41
N ILE A 39 10.80 -12.35 -13.94
CA ILE A 39 10.23 -12.41 -15.30
C ILE A 39 11.34 -12.58 -16.34
N LEU A 40 12.41 -11.80 -16.22
CA LEU A 40 13.56 -11.88 -17.14
C LEU A 40 14.34 -13.20 -16.99
N LYS A 41 14.42 -13.78 -15.79
CA LYS A 41 15.14 -15.05 -15.57
C LYS A 41 14.36 -16.27 -16.03
N LEU A 42 13.03 -16.24 -15.97
CA LEU A 42 12.17 -17.34 -16.39
C LEU A 42 11.68 -17.21 -17.84
N ASP A 43 12.06 -16.13 -18.54
CA ASP A 43 11.63 -15.80 -19.90
C ASP A 43 10.08 -15.83 -20.04
N LEU A 44 9.41 -15.25 -19.04
CA LEU A 44 7.94 -15.19 -19.00
C LEU A 44 7.42 -14.17 -20.02
N ASP A 45 6.34 -14.55 -20.69
CA ASP A 45 5.66 -13.70 -21.67
C ASP A 45 5.16 -12.37 -21.05
N LEU A 46 5.09 -11.34 -21.88
CA LEU A 46 4.72 -9.98 -21.50
C LEU A 46 3.28 -9.89 -20.97
N SER A 47 2.42 -10.86 -21.30
CA SER A 47 1.07 -10.99 -20.75
C SER A 47 1.07 -11.13 -19.23
N VAL A 48 2.10 -11.73 -18.64
CA VAL A 48 2.23 -11.92 -17.17
C VAL A 48 2.43 -10.58 -16.44
N LEU A 49 2.95 -9.55 -17.11
CA LEU A 49 3.28 -8.25 -16.50
C LEU A 49 2.05 -7.56 -15.89
N GLN A 50 0.86 -7.73 -16.49
CA GLN A 50 -0.37 -7.14 -15.97
C GLN A 50 -0.81 -7.78 -14.64
N TYR A 51 -0.67 -9.10 -14.54
CA TYR A 51 -0.97 -9.87 -13.33
C TYR A 51 0.06 -9.61 -12.25
N ALA A 52 1.35 -9.62 -12.62
CA ALA A 52 2.47 -9.24 -11.75
C ALA A 52 2.26 -7.85 -11.14
N GLY A 53 1.94 -6.84 -11.96
CA GLY A 53 1.68 -5.48 -11.48
C GLY A 53 0.50 -5.41 -10.50
N THR A 54 -0.50 -6.27 -10.66
CA THR A 54 -1.63 -6.39 -9.71
C THR A 54 -1.15 -6.97 -8.37
N GLY A 55 -0.38 -8.06 -8.41
CA GLY A 55 0.23 -8.66 -7.22
C GLY A 55 1.13 -7.69 -6.46
N ILE A 56 1.92 -6.88 -7.17
CA ILE A 56 2.81 -5.87 -6.59
C ILE A 56 2.03 -4.78 -5.88
N CYS A 57 0.92 -4.30 -6.46
CA CYS A 57 0.03 -3.33 -5.80
C CYS A 57 -0.56 -3.89 -4.51
N ILE A 58 -1.01 -5.16 -4.54
CA ILE A 58 -1.55 -5.86 -3.36
C ILE A 58 -0.48 -5.97 -2.27
N ALA A 59 0.69 -6.51 -2.59
CA ALA A 59 1.78 -6.67 -1.62
C ALA A 59 2.24 -5.32 -1.05
N SER A 60 2.37 -4.29 -1.90
CA SER A 60 2.71 -2.93 -1.48
C SER A 60 1.68 -2.36 -0.52
N SER A 61 0.37 -2.57 -0.77
CA SER A 61 -0.69 -2.08 0.13
C SER A 61 -0.60 -2.66 1.52
N ILE A 62 -0.27 -3.96 1.63
CA ILE A 62 -0.09 -4.65 2.91
C ILE A 62 1.12 -4.08 3.66
N ILE A 63 2.26 -3.94 2.98
CA ILE A 63 3.50 -3.40 3.56
C ILE A 63 3.26 -1.96 4.04
N VAL A 64 2.70 -1.10 3.19
CA VAL A 64 2.44 0.31 3.51
C VAL A 64 1.46 0.44 4.68
N ALA A 65 0.35 -0.30 4.66
CA ALA A 65 -0.62 -0.29 5.75
C ALA A 65 0.01 -0.80 7.06
N PHE A 66 0.83 -1.84 7.01
CA PHE A 66 1.46 -2.41 8.20
C PHE A 66 2.53 -1.49 8.77
N VAL A 67 3.44 -0.98 7.93
CA VAL A 67 4.53 -0.09 8.35
C VAL A 67 3.98 1.23 8.88
N SER A 68 3.02 1.85 8.19
CA SER A 68 2.47 3.16 8.57
C SER A 68 1.72 3.10 9.91
N THR A 69 0.93 2.04 10.15
CA THR A 69 0.19 1.84 11.40
C THR A 69 1.07 1.37 12.56
N SER A 70 2.30 0.88 12.30
CA SER A 70 3.26 0.50 13.35
C SER A 70 3.78 1.75 14.05
N GLY A 71 3.29 2.02 15.26
CA GLY A 71 3.67 3.19 16.06
C GLY A 71 2.48 3.91 16.70
N PHE A 72 1.27 3.64 16.22
CA PHE A 72 0.06 4.26 16.74
C PHE A 72 -0.68 3.33 17.70
N LYS A 73 -1.30 3.91 18.73
CA LYS A 73 -2.08 3.16 19.73
C LYS A 73 -3.56 3.04 19.37
N ASN A 74 -4.10 3.87 18.50
CA ASN A 74 -5.53 3.89 18.16
C ASN A 74 -5.76 4.27 16.69
N ASN A 75 -7.01 4.20 16.22
CA ASN A 75 -7.45 4.61 14.89
C ASN A 75 -6.79 3.84 13.73
N PHE A 76 -6.52 2.54 13.92
CA PHE A 76 -5.84 1.70 12.95
C PHE A 76 -6.52 1.66 11.58
N LEU A 77 -7.86 1.67 11.56
CA LEU A 77 -8.66 1.66 10.34
C LEU A 77 -8.46 2.95 9.54
N MET A 78 -8.62 4.09 10.22
CA MET A 78 -8.49 5.39 9.55
C MET A 78 -7.06 5.59 9.04
N LEU A 79 -6.05 5.22 9.83
CA LEU A 79 -4.66 5.27 9.39
C LEU A 79 -4.39 4.31 8.23
N SER A 80 -4.85 3.05 8.27
CA SER A 80 -4.54 2.12 7.18
C SER A 80 -5.11 2.59 5.84
N ILE A 81 -6.33 3.16 5.83
CA ILE A 81 -6.95 3.72 4.62
C ILE A 81 -6.19 4.96 4.12
N ILE A 82 -5.83 5.89 5.01
CA ILE A 82 -5.05 7.08 4.63
C ILE A 82 -3.69 6.67 4.06
N SER A 83 -3.07 5.63 4.63
CA SER A 83 -1.75 5.17 4.20
C SER A 83 -1.71 4.64 2.77
N VAL A 84 -2.82 4.11 2.25
CA VAL A 84 -2.85 3.58 0.88
C VAL A 84 -3.19 4.64 -0.17
N MET A 85 -3.51 5.88 0.23
CA MET A 85 -3.85 6.95 -0.72
C MET A 85 -2.75 7.21 -1.78
N PRO A 86 -1.45 7.30 -1.43
CA PRO A 86 -0.40 7.48 -2.45
C PRO A 86 -0.31 6.30 -3.43
N LEU A 87 -0.60 5.09 -2.95
CA LEU A 87 -0.63 3.90 -3.79
C LEU A 87 -1.85 3.91 -4.74
N LEU A 88 -3.01 4.39 -4.28
CA LEU A 88 -4.18 4.57 -5.15
C LEU A 88 -3.90 5.60 -6.25
N ILE A 89 -3.28 6.73 -5.91
CA ILE A 89 -2.85 7.74 -6.90
C ILE A 89 -1.91 7.11 -7.92
N TYR A 90 -0.92 6.35 -7.46
CA TYR A 90 -0.02 5.61 -8.35
C TYR A 90 -0.78 4.67 -9.30
N THR A 91 -1.77 3.91 -8.80
CA THR A 91 -2.54 3.01 -9.67
C THR A 91 -3.34 3.73 -10.76
N VAL A 92 -3.89 4.91 -10.45
CA VAL A 92 -4.62 5.74 -11.42
C VAL A 92 -3.66 6.32 -12.46
N VAL A 93 -2.54 6.90 -12.03
CA VAL A 93 -1.51 7.41 -12.95
C VAL A 93 -0.98 6.30 -13.86
N ASN A 94 -0.69 5.13 -13.28
CA ASN A 94 -0.22 3.97 -14.03
C ASN A 94 -1.25 3.48 -15.07
N PHE A 95 -2.55 3.55 -14.76
CA PHE A 95 -3.61 3.25 -15.73
C PHE A 95 -3.63 4.26 -16.87
N CYS A 96 -3.52 5.56 -16.60
CA CYS A 96 -3.49 6.60 -17.63
C CYS A 96 -2.28 6.45 -18.58
N VAL A 97 -1.11 6.08 -18.04
CA VAL A 97 0.12 5.94 -18.83
C VAL A 97 0.15 4.62 -19.62
N ASN A 98 -0.15 3.50 -18.96
CA ASN A 98 0.01 2.17 -19.56
C ASN A 98 -1.26 1.63 -20.23
N LYS A 99 -2.37 2.39 -20.21
CA LYS A 99 -3.67 2.04 -20.80
C LYS A 99 -4.11 0.60 -20.48
N THR A 100 -3.84 0.14 -19.27
CA THR A 100 -4.27 -1.18 -18.80
C THR A 100 -5.79 -1.29 -18.84
N GLY A 101 -6.36 -2.47 -19.07
CA GLY A 101 -7.82 -2.63 -19.17
C GLY A 101 -8.56 -2.11 -17.92
N THR A 102 -9.70 -1.42 -18.12
CA THR A 102 -10.50 -0.80 -17.05
C THR A 102 -10.93 -1.79 -15.96
N VAL A 103 -11.12 -3.07 -16.29
CA VAL A 103 -11.45 -4.09 -15.28
C VAL A 103 -10.30 -4.29 -14.28
N PHE A 104 -9.05 -4.24 -14.75
CA PHE A 104 -7.88 -4.42 -13.89
C PHE A 104 -7.67 -3.27 -12.91
N ILE A 105 -8.03 -2.02 -13.27
CA ILE A 105 -7.92 -0.91 -12.33
C ILE A 105 -8.90 -1.08 -11.17
N ILE A 106 -10.15 -1.49 -11.47
CA ILE A 106 -11.19 -1.70 -10.46
C ILE A 106 -10.75 -2.81 -9.50
N ILE A 107 -10.23 -3.93 -10.03
CA ILE A 107 -9.71 -5.03 -9.22
C ILE A 107 -8.55 -4.54 -8.33
N LYS A 108 -7.60 -3.77 -8.87
CA LYS A 108 -6.46 -3.23 -8.10
C LYS A 108 -6.93 -2.34 -6.95
N VAL A 109 -7.83 -1.39 -7.23
CA VAL A 109 -8.34 -0.44 -6.23
C VAL A 109 -9.09 -1.18 -5.12
N CYS A 110 -10.00 -2.09 -5.48
CA CYS A 110 -10.74 -2.91 -4.52
C CYS A 110 -9.77 -3.76 -3.67
N ALA A 111 -8.80 -4.42 -4.29
CA ALA A 111 -7.85 -5.26 -3.57
C ALA A 111 -6.97 -4.46 -2.60
N ILE A 112 -6.52 -3.27 -2.99
CA ILE A 112 -5.74 -2.37 -2.12
C ILE A 112 -6.55 -1.98 -0.88
N LEU A 113 -7.82 -1.59 -1.06
CA LEU A 113 -8.69 -1.18 0.05
C LEU A 113 -9.01 -2.36 0.99
N VAL A 114 -9.32 -3.54 0.43
CA VAL A 114 -9.57 -4.76 1.21
C VAL A 114 -8.33 -5.14 2.03
N CYS A 115 -7.14 -5.08 1.44
CA CYS A 115 -5.89 -5.38 2.14
C CYS A 115 -5.61 -4.36 3.27
N ALA A 116 -5.82 -3.07 3.02
CA ALA A 116 -5.66 -2.04 4.05
C ALA A 116 -6.64 -2.25 5.21
N PHE A 117 -7.87 -2.66 4.91
CA PHE A 117 -8.88 -2.98 5.91
C PHE A 117 -8.49 -4.23 6.72
N ALA A 118 -8.08 -5.31 6.06
CA ALA A 118 -7.62 -6.54 6.71
C ALA A 118 -6.45 -6.28 7.68
N VAL A 119 -5.46 -5.49 7.27
CA VAL A 119 -4.32 -5.11 8.13
C VAL A 119 -4.78 -4.34 9.36
N SER A 120 -5.76 -3.45 9.23
CA SER A 120 -6.34 -2.74 10.36
C SER A 120 -7.00 -3.70 11.36
N LEU A 121 -7.80 -4.66 10.89
CA LEU A 121 -8.45 -5.65 11.76
C LEU A 121 -7.41 -6.50 12.51
N ILE A 122 -6.37 -6.97 11.80
CA ILE A 122 -5.29 -7.79 12.40
C ILE A 122 -4.56 -7.01 13.49
N LYS A 123 -4.33 -5.71 13.32
CA LYS A 123 -3.67 -4.90 14.35
C LYS A 123 -4.59 -4.54 15.50
N SER A 124 -5.86 -4.30 15.22
CA SER A 124 -6.85 -4.05 16.26
C SER A 124 -7.04 -5.27 17.16
N SER A 125 -7.11 -6.48 16.57
CA SER A 125 -7.27 -7.73 17.32
C SER A 125 -6.03 -8.05 18.18
N LYS A 126 -4.81 -7.85 17.66
CA LYS A 126 -3.56 -8.03 18.43
C LYS A 126 -3.41 -7.10 19.64
N LYS A 127 -4.14 -5.99 19.69
CA LYS A 127 -4.12 -5.06 20.83
C LYS A 127 -5.15 -5.42 21.90
N SER A 128 -6.22 -6.13 21.54
CA SER A 128 -7.26 -6.56 22.47
C SER A 128 -6.90 -7.84 23.23
N ARG A 129 -5.78 -8.48 22.86
CA ARG A 129 -5.20 -9.66 23.50
C ARG A 129 -3.99 -9.24 24.32
#